data_AF-A0A2T4ZIX8-F1
#
_entry.id   AF-A0A2T4ZIX8-F1
#
_cell.length_a   1.000
_cell.length_b   1.000
_cell.length_c   1.000
_cell.angle_alpha   90.00
_cell.angle_beta   90.00
_cell.angle_gamma   90.00
#
_symmetry.space_group_name_H-M   'P 1'
#
loop_
_entity.id
_entity.type
_entity.pdbx_description
1 polymer ?
#
loop_
_entity_poly.entity_id
_entity_poly.type
_entity_poly.pdbx_seq_one_letter_code
_entity_poly.pdbx_strand_id
1 'polypeptide(L)'
;MAFRNVVFAALAAFTLAGAAAPATAQTDRDGQQRWINIVNRSGVTIREFYMTDVDTRGWGDDRLGQEVVEPGDSLRVVPTPRQRARGYCQFDMKVVFANDRTVERRGVNLCSTTNLVCTSTGSCRTN
;
A
#
# COMPACT_ATOMS: atom_id res chain seq x y z
N MET A 1 59.89 -7.28 40.70
CA MET A 1 58.70 -7.62 39.90
C MET A 1 58.52 -6.52 38.88
N ALA A 2 58.74 -6.82 37.60
CA ALA A 2 58.85 -5.85 36.51
C ALA A 2 57.48 -5.51 35.91
N PHE A 3 57.14 -4.22 35.84
CA PHE A 3 56.05 -3.72 35.01
C PHE A 3 56.56 -3.56 33.58
N ARG A 4 55.90 -4.21 32.61
CA ARG A 4 56.27 -4.16 31.18
C ARG A 4 55.06 -3.78 30.31
N ASN A 5 55.20 -2.61 29.72
CA ASN A 5 54.89 -2.18 28.35
C ASN A 5 53.45 -2.18 27.79
N VAL A 6 53.08 -0.96 27.41
CA VAL A 6 52.23 -0.45 26.33
C VAL A 6 52.33 -1.25 25.02
N VAL A 7 51.19 -1.51 24.35
CA VAL A 7 51.11 -1.63 22.88
C VAL A 7 49.81 -1.00 22.33
N PHE A 8 49.99 -0.38 21.16
CA PHE A 8 49.14 0.47 20.34
C PHE A 8 47.95 -0.21 19.60
N ALA A 9 46.93 0.62 19.33
CA ALA A 9 46.17 0.81 18.09
C ALA A 9 45.40 -0.36 17.42
N ALA A 10 44.10 -0.13 17.16
CA ALA A 10 43.57 0.12 15.80
C ALA A 10 42.05 0.39 15.86
N LEU A 11 41.61 1.59 15.43
CA LEU A 11 40.20 1.85 15.09
C LEU A 11 39.85 1.04 13.84
N ALA A 12 38.99 0.04 13.98
CA ALA A 12 38.34 -0.60 12.84
C ALA A 12 37.14 0.24 12.39
N ALA A 13 37.31 1.03 11.33
CA ALA A 13 36.21 1.69 10.65
C ALA A 13 35.39 0.63 9.90
N PHE A 14 34.24 0.24 10.46
CA PHE A 14 33.26 -0.60 9.78
C PHE A 14 32.52 0.24 8.74
N THR A 15 32.95 0.17 7.49
CA THR A 15 32.19 0.68 6.35
C THR A 15 31.01 -0.26 6.08
N LEU A 16 29.83 0.06 6.61
CA LEU A 16 28.57 -0.60 6.26
C LEU A 16 28.23 -0.25 4.80
N ALA A 17 28.66 -1.09 3.87
CA ALA A 17 28.17 -1.09 2.50
C ALA A 17 26.68 -1.51 2.53
N GLY A 18 25.78 -0.54 2.36
CA GLY A 18 24.35 -0.78 2.28
C GLY A 18 24.00 -1.58 1.02
N ALA A 19 23.69 -2.86 1.19
CA ALA A 19 23.12 -3.67 0.13
C ALA A 19 21.68 -3.20 -0.13
N ALA A 20 21.45 -2.55 -1.28
CA ALA A 20 20.10 -2.30 -1.77
C ALA A 20 19.45 -3.66 -2.11
N ALA A 21 18.58 -4.14 -1.22
CA ALA A 21 17.79 -5.33 -1.49
C ALA A 21 16.86 -5.06 -2.70
N PRO A 22 16.68 -6.03 -3.61
CA PRO A 22 15.74 -5.88 -4.71
C PRO A 22 14.32 -5.72 -4.14
N ALA A 23 13.62 -4.66 -4.55
CA ALA A 23 12.21 -4.47 -4.25
C ALA A 23 11.41 -5.55 -5.00
N THR A 24 11.17 -6.69 -4.34
CA THR A 24 10.28 -7.71 -4.89
C THR A 24 8.88 -7.10 -5.04
N ALA A 25 8.30 -7.19 -6.24
CA ALA A 25 6.91 -6.87 -6.44
C ALA A 25 6.09 -7.77 -5.49
N GLN A 26 5.25 -7.16 -4.65
CA GLN A 26 4.58 -7.84 -3.54
C GLN A 26 3.47 -8.75 -4.08
N THR A 27 3.82 -9.99 -4.42
CA THR A 27 2.89 -11.06 -4.80
C THR A 27 2.51 -11.92 -3.59
N ASP A 28 1.28 -12.43 -3.60
CA ASP A 28 0.80 -13.38 -2.61
C ASP A 28 1.43 -14.77 -2.80
N ARG A 29 1.23 -15.66 -1.81
CA ARG A 29 1.82 -17.00 -1.77
C ARG A 29 1.47 -17.88 -2.97
N ASP A 30 0.33 -17.63 -3.60
CA ASP A 30 -0.15 -18.31 -4.80
C ASP A 30 0.32 -17.63 -6.10
N GLY A 31 1.27 -16.70 -6.00
CA GLY A 31 1.84 -15.97 -7.13
C GLY A 31 0.95 -14.86 -7.67
N GLN A 32 -0.25 -14.67 -7.12
CA GLN A 32 -1.16 -13.63 -7.58
C GLN A 32 -0.79 -12.28 -6.98
N GLN A 33 -0.98 -11.23 -7.77
CA GLN A 33 -0.91 -9.87 -7.26
C GLN A 33 -2.28 -9.47 -6.73
N ARG A 34 -2.34 -9.02 -5.47
CA ARG A 34 -3.57 -8.46 -4.90
C ARG A 34 -3.26 -7.17 -4.18
N TRP A 35 -2.86 -6.14 -4.92
CA TRP A 35 -2.70 -4.79 -4.40
C TRP A 35 -3.17 -3.79 -5.45
N ILE A 36 -3.55 -2.60 -5.00
CA ILE A 36 -3.95 -1.50 -5.89
C ILE A 36 -3.32 -0.20 -5.43
N ASN A 37 -2.89 0.62 -6.38
CA ASN A 37 -2.55 2.01 -6.12
C ASN A 37 -3.81 2.86 -6.27
N ILE A 38 -4.13 3.64 -5.24
CA ILE A 38 -5.15 4.68 -5.32
C ILE A 38 -4.43 5.93 -5.80
N VAL A 39 -4.82 6.46 -6.95
CA VAL A 39 -4.17 7.61 -7.56
C VAL A 39 -5.15 8.77 -7.57
N ASN A 40 -4.83 9.82 -6.83
CA ASN A 40 -5.67 11.00 -6.75
C ASN A 40 -5.28 12.02 -7.82
N ARG A 41 -5.96 11.98 -8.97
CA ARG A 41 -5.84 13.01 -10.02
C ARG A 41 -6.98 14.03 -9.95
N SER A 42 -7.73 14.03 -8.85
CA SER A 42 -8.74 15.05 -8.59
C SER A 42 -8.10 16.25 -7.88
N GLY A 43 -8.87 17.32 -7.68
CA GLY A 43 -8.45 18.46 -6.87
C GLY A 43 -8.83 18.36 -5.38
N VAL A 44 -9.28 17.19 -4.91
CA VAL A 44 -9.77 17.00 -3.52
C VAL A 44 -9.07 15.81 -2.88
N THR A 45 -8.56 15.99 -1.66
CA THR A 45 -7.91 14.93 -0.87
C THR A 45 -8.82 13.73 -0.69
N ILE A 46 -8.27 12.52 -0.87
CA ILE A 46 -8.94 11.27 -0.48
C ILE A 46 -8.65 11.05 0.99
N ARG A 47 -9.70 11.04 1.80
CA ARG A 47 -9.62 10.96 3.27
C ARG A 47 -9.75 9.54 3.79
N GLU A 48 -10.53 8.70 3.12
CA GLU A 48 -10.72 7.29 3.51
C GLU A 48 -10.74 6.40 2.26
N PHE A 49 -10.24 5.19 2.39
CA PHE A 49 -10.34 4.15 1.38
C PHE A 49 -10.68 2.81 2.00
N TYR A 50 -11.77 2.22 1.52
CA TYR A 50 -12.23 0.91 1.95
C TYR A 50 -12.02 -0.11 0.83
N MET A 51 -11.66 -1.32 1.22
CA MET A 51 -11.45 -2.43 0.30
C MET A 51 -11.82 -3.76 0.94
N THR A 52 -12.74 -4.48 0.30
CA THR A 52 -13.22 -5.79 0.76
C THR A 52 -13.32 -6.77 -0.39
N ASP A 53 -13.11 -8.06 -0.13
CA ASP A 53 -13.42 -9.07 -1.14
C ASP A 53 -14.94 -9.14 -1.34
N VAL A 54 -15.38 -9.63 -2.52
CA VAL A 54 -16.79 -9.65 -2.93
C VAL A 54 -17.76 -10.42 -2.02
N ASP A 55 -17.25 -11.29 -1.17
CA ASP A 55 -18.08 -12.10 -0.26
C ASP A 55 -18.19 -11.47 1.14
N THR A 56 -17.51 -10.35 1.38
CA THR A 56 -17.58 -9.61 2.63
C THR A 56 -18.74 -8.62 2.58
N ARG A 57 -19.56 -8.61 3.64
CA ARG A 57 -20.64 -7.62 3.80
C ARG A 57 -20.10 -6.33 4.42
N GLY A 58 -20.56 -5.19 3.90
CA GLY A 58 -20.12 -3.87 4.37
C GLY A 58 -18.73 -3.50 3.87
N TRP A 59 -18.17 -2.41 4.40
CA TRP A 59 -16.91 -1.82 3.92
C TRP A 59 -15.67 -2.15 4.77
N GLY A 60 -15.89 -2.69 5.98
CA GLY A 60 -14.80 -2.94 6.92
C GLY A 60 -14.11 -1.65 7.38
N ASP A 61 -12.85 -1.79 7.77
CA ASP A 61 -12.03 -0.69 8.28
C ASP A 61 -11.41 0.12 7.12
N ASP A 62 -11.20 1.42 7.37
CA ASP A 62 -10.41 2.25 6.49
C ASP A 62 -8.99 1.71 6.36
N ARG A 63 -8.50 1.66 5.13
CA ARG A 63 -7.18 1.13 4.77
C ARG A 63 -6.10 2.20 4.76
N LEU A 64 -6.46 3.49 4.80
CA LEU A 64 -5.50 4.60 4.94
C LEU A 64 -5.12 4.84 6.40
N GLY A 65 -6.06 4.64 7.33
CA GLY A 65 -5.82 4.78 8.75
C GLY A 65 -5.67 6.24 9.16
N GLN A 66 -4.43 6.68 9.41
CA GLN A 66 -4.13 8.09 9.70
C GLN A 66 -3.58 8.84 8.48
N GLU A 67 -3.32 8.13 7.38
CA GLU A 67 -2.83 8.71 6.14
C GLU A 67 -3.98 9.23 5.28
N VAL A 68 -3.65 10.12 4.34
CA VAL A 68 -4.57 10.62 3.30
C VAL A 68 -3.85 10.62 1.95
N VAL A 69 -4.59 10.67 0.85
CA VAL A 69 -4.00 10.81 -0.49
C VAL A 69 -4.32 12.19 -1.03
N GLU A 70 -3.33 13.08 -0.97
CA GLU A 70 -3.45 14.45 -1.45
C GLU A 70 -3.63 14.51 -2.98
N PRO A 71 -4.18 15.63 -3.52
CA PRO A 71 -4.20 15.86 -4.96
C PRO A 71 -2.82 15.70 -5.61
N GLY A 72 -2.71 14.84 -6.61
CA GLY A 72 -1.46 14.52 -7.31
C GLY A 72 -0.74 13.29 -6.78
N ASP A 73 -1.08 12.83 -5.57
CA ASP A 73 -0.39 11.71 -4.92
C ASP A 73 -1.05 10.36 -5.22
N SER A 74 -0.33 9.30 -4.83
CA SER A 74 -0.83 7.94 -4.86
C SER A 74 -0.36 7.13 -3.67
N LEU A 75 -1.22 6.23 -3.18
CA LEU A 75 -0.87 5.30 -2.13
C LEU A 75 -1.17 3.86 -2.57
N ARG A 76 -0.24 2.95 -2.29
CA ARG A 76 -0.46 1.52 -2.48
C ARG A 76 -1.23 0.95 -1.30
N VAL A 77 -2.34 0.28 -1.58
CA VAL A 77 -3.13 -0.43 -0.58
C VAL A 77 -3.15 -1.92 -0.88
N VAL A 78 -2.98 -2.70 0.19
CA VAL A 78 -3.03 -4.18 0.15
C VAL A 78 -4.19 -4.71 1.01
N PRO A 79 -4.85 -5.81 0.59
CA PRO A 79 -5.85 -6.49 1.38
C PRO A 79 -5.27 -7.01 2.68
N THR A 80 -6.14 -7.13 3.68
CA THR A 80 -5.78 -7.70 4.99
C THR A 80 -5.31 -9.15 4.84
N PRO A 81 -4.49 -9.68 5.78
CA PRO A 81 -4.08 -11.08 5.76
C PRO A 81 -5.26 -12.07 5.67
N ARG A 82 -6.38 -11.75 6.33
CA ARG A 82 -7.61 -12.56 6.26
C ARG A 82 -8.20 -12.57 4.85
N GLN A 83 -8.31 -11.42 4.19
CA GLN A 83 -8.79 -11.34 2.81
C GLN A 83 -7.87 -12.07 1.84
N ARG A 84 -6.54 -11.91 1.97
CA ARG A 84 -5.56 -12.60 1.13
C ARG A 84 -5.61 -14.12 1.29
N ALA A 85 -5.80 -14.61 2.51
CA ALA A 85 -5.93 -16.05 2.79
C ALA A 85 -7.13 -16.71 2.10
N ARG A 86 -8.15 -15.94 1.71
CA ARG A 86 -9.32 -16.46 1.01
C ARG A 86 -9.12 -16.59 -0.51
N GLY A 87 -8.09 -15.95 -1.06
CA GLY A 87 -7.67 -16.14 -2.46
C GLY A 87 -8.48 -15.42 -3.54
N TYR A 88 -9.51 -14.62 -3.20
CA TYR A 88 -10.28 -13.86 -4.20
C TYR A 88 -9.40 -12.90 -5.01
N CYS A 89 -9.74 -12.71 -6.28
CA CYS A 89 -9.21 -11.62 -7.11
C CYS A 89 -10.17 -10.43 -7.20
N GLN A 90 -11.46 -10.65 -6.95
CA GLN A 90 -12.50 -9.64 -7.05
C GLN A 90 -12.67 -8.91 -5.72
N PHE A 91 -12.56 -7.59 -5.77
CA PHE A 91 -12.69 -6.71 -4.61
C PHE A 91 -13.66 -5.56 -4.89
N ASP A 92 -14.40 -5.20 -3.86
CA ASP A 92 -15.20 -3.99 -3.79
C ASP A 92 -14.41 -2.89 -3.08
N MET A 93 -14.46 -1.69 -3.63
CA MET A 93 -13.73 -0.53 -3.15
C MET A 93 -14.67 0.66 -2.97
N LYS A 94 -14.40 1.47 -1.93
CA LYS A 94 -15.06 2.75 -1.72
C LYS A 94 -14.03 3.80 -1.40
N VAL A 95 -14.11 4.93 -2.09
CA VAL A 95 -13.27 6.11 -1.90
C VAL A 95 -14.14 7.19 -1.25
N VAL A 96 -13.65 7.82 -0.19
CA VAL A 96 -14.30 8.97 0.47
C VAL A 96 -13.36 10.17 0.38
N PHE A 97 -13.86 11.25 -0.20
CA PHE A 97 -13.12 12.50 -0.36
C PHE A 97 -13.35 13.43 0.83
N ALA A 98 -12.45 14.39 1.04
CA ALA A 98 -12.54 15.36 2.14
C ALA A 98 -13.78 16.27 2.09
N ASN A 99 -14.50 16.32 0.95
CA ASN A 99 -15.78 17.03 0.79
C ASN A 99 -17.00 16.11 0.92
N ASP A 100 -16.85 14.95 1.58
CA ASP A 100 -17.88 13.94 1.85
C ASP A 100 -18.51 13.27 0.61
N ARG A 101 -17.96 13.54 -0.59
CA ARG A 101 -18.31 12.79 -1.79
C ARG A 101 -17.72 11.39 -1.72
N THR A 102 -18.43 10.44 -2.31
CA THR A 102 -18.03 9.04 -2.33
C THR A 102 -18.10 8.46 -3.74
N VAL A 103 -17.21 7.53 -4.01
CA VAL A 103 -17.23 6.70 -5.23
C VAL A 103 -17.06 5.25 -4.84
N GLU A 104 -17.98 4.40 -5.29
CA GLU A 104 -17.92 2.95 -5.10
C GLU A 104 -17.56 2.26 -6.41
N ARG A 105 -16.67 1.27 -6.33
CA ARG A 105 -16.29 0.41 -7.46
C ARG A 105 -16.39 -1.04 -7.00
N ARG A 106 -17.37 -1.75 -7.55
CA ARG A 106 -17.64 -3.16 -7.23
C ARG A 106 -16.92 -4.09 -8.20
N GLY A 107 -16.50 -5.26 -7.73
CA GLY A 107 -15.97 -6.34 -8.56
C GLY A 107 -14.70 -6.00 -9.34
N VAL A 108 -13.81 -5.17 -8.77
CA VAL A 108 -12.51 -4.85 -9.36
C VAL A 108 -11.59 -6.07 -9.27
N ASN A 109 -11.01 -6.48 -10.40
CA ASN A 109 -10.07 -7.60 -10.45
C ASN A 109 -8.63 -7.16 -10.12
N LEU A 110 -8.20 -7.37 -8.88
CA LEU A 110 -6.84 -7.02 -8.44
C LEU A 110 -5.74 -7.88 -9.06
N CYS A 111 -6.08 -9.06 -9.58
CA CYS A 111 -5.12 -9.95 -10.23
C CYS A 111 -4.75 -9.45 -11.65
N SER A 112 -5.51 -8.51 -12.21
CA SER A 112 -5.25 -7.91 -13.52
C SER A 112 -5.12 -6.38 -13.52
N THR A 113 -5.54 -5.71 -12.45
CA THR A 113 -5.57 -4.25 -12.35
C THR A 113 -4.72 -3.79 -11.18
N THR A 114 -3.97 -2.70 -11.41
CA THR A 114 -3.02 -2.20 -10.42
C THR A 114 -3.28 -0.77 -9.98
N ASN A 115 -4.16 -0.03 -10.68
CA ASN A 115 -4.50 1.33 -10.28
C ASN A 115 -6.01 1.57 -10.27
N LEU A 116 -6.44 2.37 -9.29
CA LEU A 116 -7.71 3.04 -9.24
C LEU A 116 -7.45 4.55 -9.30
N VAL A 117 -7.73 5.15 -10.45
CA VAL A 117 -7.43 6.56 -10.72
C VAL A 117 -8.70 7.39 -10.57
N CYS A 118 -8.71 8.30 -9.60
CA CYS A 118 -9.80 9.24 -9.37
C CYS A 118 -9.50 10.57 -10.05
N THR A 119 -10.24 10.91 -11.12
CA THR A 119 -10.06 12.18 -11.86
C THR A 119 -11.01 13.28 -11.36
N SER A 120 -12.07 12.91 -10.65
CA SER A 120 -12.99 13.81 -9.96
C SER A 120 -13.62 13.08 -8.77
N THR A 121 -14.30 13.82 -7.89
CA THR A 121 -15.02 13.26 -6.72
C THR A 121 -16.25 12.43 -7.06
N GLY A 122 -16.55 12.23 -8.35
CA GLY A 122 -17.61 11.35 -8.86
C GLY A 122 -17.11 10.32 -9.86
N SER A 123 -15.80 10.22 -10.13
CA SER A 123 -15.25 9.34 -11.16
C SER A 123 -13.90 8.79 -10.76
N CYS A 124 -13.87 7.50 -10.39
CA CYS A 124 -12.66 6.71 -10.25
C CYS A 124 -12.69 5.53 -11.23
N ARG A 125 -11.63 5.34 -12.02
CA ARG A 125 -11.52 4.31 -13.08
C ARG A 125 -10.32 3.39 -12.83
N THR A 126 -10.48 2.13 -13.20
CA THR A 126 -9.43 1.12 -13.14
C THR A 126 -8.70 1.04 -14.47
N ASN A 127 -7.41 0.73 -14.47
CA ASN A 127 -6.61 0.50 -15.68
C ASN A 127 -5.79 -0.80 -15.62
#